data_AF-A0A1V4VWC9-F1
#
_entry.id   AF-A0A1V4VWC9-F1
#
_cell.length_a   1.000
_cell.length_b   1.000
_cell.length_c   1.000
_cell.angle_alpha   90.00
_cell.angle_beta   90.00
_cell.angle_gamma   90.00
#
_symmetry.space_group_name_H-M   'P 1'
#
loop_
_entity.id
_entity.type
_entity.pdbx_description
1 polymer ?
#
loop_
_entity_poly.entity_id
_entity_poly.type
_entity_poly.pdbx_seq_one_letter_code
_entity_poly.pdbx_strand_id
1 'polypeptide(L)' 'MAGEVEDKVRLALEKAQGEYRVDILNFGESFHRKYPKVWPKLKDSWDEVFAGSGVNITVEAHLRRSGLETKRTSEKE' A
#
# COMPACT_ATOMS: atom_id res chain seq x y z
N MET A 1 -3.58 -0.99 -15.15
CA MET A 1 -2.54 -1.74 -14.41
C MET A 1 -1.86 -0.89 -13.33
N ALA A 2 -0.91 0.01 -13.62
CA ALA A 2 -0.23 0.79 -12.56
C ALA A 2 -1.21 1.68 -11.76
N GLY A 3 -2.06 2.44 -12.46
CA GLY A 3 -3.09 3.27 -11.81
C GLY A 3 -4.09 2.46 -10.98
N GLU A 4 -4.57 1.32 -11.48
CA GLU A 4 -5.48 0.44 -10.71
C GLU A 4 -4.82 -0.12 -9.43
N VAL A 5 -3.52 -0.39 -9.45
CA VAL A 5 -2.79 -0.82 -8.26
C VAL A 5 -2.68 0.36 -7.28
N GLU A 6 -2.37 1.55 -7.78
CA GLU A 6 -2.31 2.77 -6.97
C GLU A 6 -3.65 3.06 -6.28
N ASP A 7 -4.76 2.98 -7.01
CA ASP A 7 -6.10 3.22 -6.46
C ASP A 7 -6.48 2.20 -5.38
N LYS A 8 -6.15 0.92 -5.58
CA LYS A 8 -6.40 -0.12 -4.58
C LYS A 8 -5.55 0.09 -3.32
N VAL A 9 -4.28 0.45 -3.48
CA VAL A 9 -3.38 0.74 -2.35
C VAL A 9 -3.87 1.97 -1.59
N ARG A 10 -4.27 3.03 -2.31
CA ARG A 10 -4.85 4.24 -1.74
C ARG A 10 -6.10 3.93 -0.93
N LEU A 11 -7.05 3.18 -1.50
CA LEU A 11 -8.28 2.80 -0.81
C LEU A 11 -8.01 1.97 0.46
N ALA A 12 -7.07 1.03 0.40
CA ALA A 12 -6.68 0.24 1.56
C ALA A 12 -6.07 1.11 2.67
N LEU A 13 -5.22 2.06 2.30
CA LEU A 13 -4.60 2.99 3.22
C LEU A 13 -5.63 3.94 3.86
N GLU A 14 -6.56 4.48 3.07
CA GLU A 14 -7.64 5.34 3.57
C GLU A 14 -8.51 4.63 4.61
N LYS A 15 -8.82 3.34 4.39
CA LYS A 15 -9.53 2.53 5.39
C LYS A 15 -8.69 2.30 6.64
N ALA A 16 -7.41 1.96 6.48
CA ALA A 16 -6.49 1.75 7.60
C ALA A 16 -6.34 3.01 8.46
N GLN A 17 -6.24 4.20 7.85
CA GLN A 17 -6.09 5.47 8.56
C GLN A 17 -7.42 6.03 9.11
N GLY A 18 -8.49 5.97 8.32
CA GLY A 18 -9.78 6.59 8.63
C GLY A 18 -10.71 5.70 9.43
N GLU A 19 -11.02 4.51 8.91
CA GLU A 19 -12.03 3.60 9.48
C GLU A 19 -11.48 2.84 10.68
N TYR A 20 -10.29 2.24 10.52
CA TYR A 20 -9.73 1.35 11.53
C TYR A 20 -8.70 2.03 12.44
N ARG A 21 -8.11 3.13 11.98
CA ARG A 21 -7.04 3.87 12.67
C ARG A 21 -5.94 2.93 13.18
N VAL A 22 -5.50 1.98 12.35
CA VAL A 22 -4.55 0.94 12.75
C VAL A 22 -3.53 0.70 11.65
N ASP A 23 -2.27 0.62 12.06
CA ASP A 23 -1.13 0.43 11.16
C ASP A 23 -0.96 -1.04 10.72
N ILE A 24 -1.79 -1.49 9.79
CA ILE A 24 -1.70 -2.86 9.23
C ILE A 24 -0.50 -3.07 8.30
N LEU A 25 0.14 -1.99 7.85
CA LEU A 25 1.27 -2.00 6.91
C LEU A 25 2.63 -1.90 7.63
N ASN A 26 2.60 -1.75 8.95
CA ASN A 26 3.77 -1.76 9.84
C ASN A 26 4.74 -0.59 9.58
N PHE A 27 4.19 0.61 9.29
CA PHE A 27 4.94 1.85 9.21
C PHE A 27 5.67 2.18 10.52
N GLY A 28 5.11 1.80 11.66
CA GLY A 28 5.67 2.03 12.99
C GLY A 28 7.03 1.38 13.17
N GLU A 29 7.23 0.17 12.65
CA GLU A 29 8.53 -0.48 12.69
C GLU A 29 9.57 0.28 11.84
N SER A 30 9.18 0.71 10.63
CA SER A 30 10.06 1.50 9.77
C SER A 30 10.38 2.87 10.37
N PHE A 31 9.42 3.51 11.02
CA PHE A 31 9.62 4.76 11.75
C PHE A 31 10.54 4.55 12.95
N HIS A 32 10.32 3.50 13.75
CA HIS A 32 11.16 3.15 14.89
C HIS A 32 12.62 2.94 14.48
N ARG A 33 12.86 2.17 13.40
CA ARG A 33 14.20 1.93 12.86
C ARG A 33 14.90 3.22 12.43
N LYS A 34 14.16 4.17 11.86
CA LYS A 34 14.70 5.46 11.41
C LYS A 34 14.86 6.48 12.54
N TYR A 35 13.96 6.47 13.53
CA TYR A 35 13.88 7.45 14.61
C TYR A 35 13.81 6.78 15.99
N PRO A 36 14.81 5.99 16.40
CA PRO A 36 14.76 5.21 17.64
C PRO A 36 14.69 6.08 18.90
N LYS A 37 15.17 7.33 18.85
CA LYS A 37 15.09 8.28 19.96
C LYS A 37 13.71 8.94 20.11
N VAL A 38 12.94 8.98 19.03
CA VAL A 38 11.60 9.61 19.00
C VAL A 38 10.51 8.57 19.29
N TRP A 39 10.73 7.34 18.84
CA TRP A 39 9.79 6.23 19.00
C TRP A 39 9.22 6.04 20.40
N PRO A 40 10.01 6.10 21.50
CA PRO A 40 9.48 5.90 22.85
C PRO A 40 8.40 6.91 23.26
N LYS A 41 8.38 8.10 22.63
CA LYS A 41 7.39 9.14 22.90
C LYS A 41 6.10 8.97 22.10
N LEU A 42 6.16 8.24 20.98
CA LEU A 42 5.05 8.10 20.04
C LEU A 42 4.43 6.71 20.05
N LYS A 43 5.15 5.68 20.50
CA LYS A 43 4.72 4.28 20.44
C LYS A 43 3.33 4.03 21.07
N ASP A 44 3.00 4.74 22.14
CA ASP A 44 1.75 4.53 22.89
C ASP A 44 0.55 5.23 22.21
N SER A 45 0.81 6.19 21.33
CA SER A 45 -0.18 6.93 20.53
C SER A 45 0.06 6.75 19.02
N TRP A 46 0.77 5.69 18.63
CA TRP A 46 1.26 5.53 17.26
C TRP A 46 0.11 5.49 16.26
N ASP A 47 -0.97 4.80 16.59
CA ASP A 47 -2.15 4.68 15.75
C ASP A 47 -2.80 6.04 15.42
N GLU A 48 -2.77 7.00 16.36
CA GLU A 48 -3.28 8.36 16.13
C GLU A 48 -2.35 9.16 15.21
N VAL A 49 -1.04 9.02 15.41
CA VAL A 49 -0.01 9.64 14.56
C VAL A 49 -0.08 9.08 13.14
N PHE A 50 -0.23 7.75 13.02
CA PHE A 50 -0.38 7.06 11.74
C PHE A 50 -1.63 7.53 11.00
N ALA A 51 -2.79 7.59 11.69
CA ALA A 51 -4.04 8.04 11.11
C ALA A 51 -3.99 9.50 10.58
N GLY A 52 -3.18 10.36 11.18
CA GLY A 52 -2.96 11.75 10.74
C GLY A 52 -1.81 11.94 9.75
N SER A 53 -1.09 10.88 9.38
CA SER A 53 0.13 11.00 8.58
C SER A 53 -0.16 11.13 7.08
N GLY A 54 0.56 12.04 6.41
CA GLY A 54 0.54 12.16 4.95
C GLY A 54 1.43 11.08 4.32
N VAL A 55 0.85 10.22 3.49
CA VAL A 55 1.57 9.17 2.76
C VAL A 55 1.55 9.46 1.27
N ASN A 56 2.75 9.53 0.68
CA ASN A 56 2.90 9.62 -0.76
C ASN A 56 3.05 8.23 -1.37
N ILE A 57 2.13 7.85 -2.26
CA ILE A 57 2.15 6.55 -2.94
C ILE A 57 2.80 6.74 -4.31
N THR A 58 3.74 5.87 -4.65
CA THR A 58 4.36 5.81 -5.98
C THR A 58 4.39 4.37 -6.43
N VAL A 59 3.76 4.09 -7.58
CA VAL A 59 3.62 2.74 -8.12
C VAL A 59 4.39 2.62 -9.42
N GLU A 60 5.39 1.74 -9.43
CA GLU A 60 6.14 1.37 -10.63
C GLU A 60 5.77 -0.06 -11.03
N ALA A 61 5.07 -0.21 -12.17
CA ALA A 61 4.65 -1.50 -12.67
C ALA A 61 5.55 -1.95 -13.84
N HIS A 62 6.17 -3.13 -13.69
CA HIS A 62 6.98 -3.74 -14.75
C HIS A 62 6.31 -5.00 -15.27
N LEU A 63 5.85 -4.98 -16.52
CA LEU A 63 5.32 -6.17 -17.19
C LEU A 63 6.47 -7.03 -17.70
N ARG A 64 6.78 -8.13 -17.00
CA ARG A 64 7.88 -9.03 -17.37
C ARG A 64 7.52 -10.01 -18.48
N ARG A 65 6.25 -10.41 -18.58
CA ARG A 65 5.68 -11.25 -19.63
C ARG A 65 4.22 -10.90 -19.80
N SER A 66 3.78 -10.60 -21.03
CA SER A 66 2.37 -10.59 -21.38
C SER A 66 2.02 -12.01 -21.81
N GLY A 67 1.34 -12.76 -20.93
CA GLY A 67 0.69 -14.00 -21.32
C GLY A 67 -0.48 -13.68 -22.25
N LEU A 68 -0.19 -13.39 -23.51
CA LEU A 68 -1.20 -13.48 -24.56
C LEU A 68 -1.48 -14.98 -24.73
N GLU A 69 -2.40 -15.49 -23.93
CA GLU A 69 -3.12 -16.73 -24.26
C GLU A 69 -3.85 -16.43 -25.58
N THR A 70 -3.19 -16.76 -26.69
CA THR A 70 -3.82 -16.80 -28.00
C THR A 70 -5.02 -17.73 -27.86
N LYS A 71 -6.22 -17.15 -27.75
CA LYS A 71 -7.43 -17.88 -28.08
C LYS A 71 -7.23 -18.31 -29.53
N ARG A 72 -6.79 -19.55 -29.72
CA ARG A 72 -7.05 -20.25 -30.97
C ARG A 72 -8.56 -20.39 -31.04
N THR A 73 -9.20 -19.41 -31.66
CA THR A 73 -10.48 -19.64 -32.28
C THR A 73 -10.16 -20.61 -33.41
N SER A 74 -10.34 -21.91 -33.17
CA SER A 74 -10.67 -22.81 -34.27
C SER A 74 -12.01 -22.31 -34.79
N GLU A 75 -11.98 -21.40 -35.76
CA GLU A 75 -13.11 -21.14 -36.62
C GLU A 75 -13.49 -22.49 -37.22
N LYS A 76 -14.65 -22.99 -36.81
CA LYS A 76 -15.34 -24.03 -37.54
C LYS A 76 -15.70 -23.43 -38.89
N GLU A 77 -15.24 -24.06 -39.97
CA GLU A 77 -16.02 -24.37 -41.18
C GLU A 77 -15.28 -25.42 -42.02
#